data_AF-A0A7M4FDD6-F1
#
_entry.id   AF-A0A7M4FDD6-F1
#
_cell.length_a   1.000
_cell.length_b   1.000
_cell.length_c   1.000
_cell.angle_alpha   90.00
_cell.angle_beta   90.00
_cell.angle_gamma   90.00
#
_symmetry.space_group_name_H-M   'P 1'
#
loop_
_entity.id
_entity.type
_entity.pdbx_description
1 polymer ?
#
loop_
_entity_poly.entity_id
_entity_poly.type
_entity_poly.pdbx_seq_one_letter_code
_entity_poly.pdbx_strand_id
1 'polypeptide(L)'
;MACALSRDPADIENILTLNPCMQAHATLHSTAAKKQSKKHWKRNSDKNCSNTEKLENNFDDIKHTTLSERGALREAVRSFM
;
A
#
# COMPACT_ATOMS: atom_id res chain seq x y z
N MET A 1 35.18 5.63 -25.06
CA MET A 1 33.99 6.46 -24.81
C MET A 1 33.77 6.46 -23.30
N ALA A 2 33.76 7.62 -22.65
CA ALA A 2 33.55 7.69 -21.20
C ALA A 2 32.05 7.54 -20.89
N CYS A 3 31.71 6.71 -19.90
CA CYS A 3 30.35 6.65 -19.35
C CYS A 3 30.01 7.98 -18.69
N ALA A 4 28.77 8.45 -18.85
CA ALA A 4 28.28 9.63 -18.13
C ALA A 4 28.13 9.28 -16.64
N LEU A 5 29.06 9.74 -15.80
CA LEU A 5 29.11 9.44 -14.35
C LEU A 5 27.97 10.09 -13.54
N SER A 6 27.26 11.04 -14.13
CA SER A 6 26.15 11.77 -13.51
C SER A 6 24.76 11.29 -13.94
N ARG A 7 24.69 10.16 -14.68
CA ARG A 7 23.43 9.57 -15.13
C ARG A 7 23.31 8.14 -14.63
N ASP A 8 22.09 7.77 -14.31
CA ASP A 8 21.79 6.41 -13.89
C ASP A 8 21.88 5.46 -15.10
N PRO A 9 22.52 4.28 -14.95
CA PRO A 9 22.46 3.23 -15.95
C PRO A 9 21.06 2.58 -15.98
N ALA A 10 20.75 1.85 -17.07
CA ALA A 10 19.41 1.35 -17.36
C ALA A 10 18.82 0.43 -16.26
N ASP A 11 19.66 -0.30 -15.54
CA ASP A 11 19.27 -1.13 -14.40
C ASP A 11 18.81 -0.28 -13.21
N ILE A 12 19.49 0.83 -12.92
CA ILE A 12 19.11 1.77 -11.87
C ILE A 12 17.84 2.54 -12.27
N GLU A 13 17.72 2.98 -13.52
CA GLU A 13 16.48 3.61 -14.01
C GLU A 13 15.27 2.69 -13.85
N ASN A 14 15.44 1.38 -14.09
CA ASN A 14 14.37 0.40 -13.91
C ASN A 14 13.95 0.23 -12.44
N ILE A 15 14.91 0.27 -11.51
CA ILE A 15 14.62 0.23 -10.05
C ILE A 15 13.88 1.51 -9.63
N LEU A 16 14.25 2.65 -10.20
CA LEU A 16 13.67 3.96 -9.86
C LEU A 16 12.30 4.24 -10.50
N THR A 17 11.72 3.28 -11.24
CA THR A 17 10.43 3.44 -11.95
C THR A 17 9.25 3.90 -11.08
N LEU A 18 9.25 3.57 -9.78
CA LEU A 18 8.21 3.97 -8.82
C LEU A 18 8.65 5.05 -7.83
N ASN A 19 9.84 5.63 -8.04
CA ASN A 19 10.31 6.73 -7.22
C ASN A 19 9.40 7.95 -7.41
N PRO A 20 8.97 8.65 -6.35
CA PRO A 20 8.09 9.82 -6.49
C PRO A 20 8.74 10.93 -7.33
N CYS A 21 8.06 11.30 -8.42
CA CYS A 21 8.44 12.41 -9.29
C CYS A 21 7.27 13.38 -9.45
N MET A 22 7.55 14.69 -9.46
CA MET A 22 6.52 15.71 -9.69
C MET A 22 5.94 15.58 -11.10
N GLN A 23 4.62 15.42 -11.18
CA GLN A 23 3.90 15.43 -12.46
C GLN A 23 3.68 16.87 -12.90
N ALA A 24 4.19 17.24 -14.08
CA ALA A 24 4.00 18.58 -14.64
C ALA A 24 2.55 18.85 -15.10
N HIS A 25 1.76 17.80 -15.28
CA HIS A 25 0.40 17.85 -15.83
C HIS A 25 -0.55 16.95 -15.05
N ALA A 26 -1.85 17.09 -15.33
CA ALA A 26 -2.88 16.22 -14.77
C ALA A 26 -2.79 14.79 -15.32
N THR A 27 -3.04 13.80 -14.47
CA THR A 27 -3.10 12.38 -14.85
C THR A 27 -4.46 12.01 -15.43
N LEU A 28 -4.49 11.33 -16.59
CA LEU A 28 -5.73 10.88 -17.23
C LEU A 28 -5.93 9.37 -17.05
N HIS A 29 -7.02 8.98 -16.39
CA HIS A 29 -7.44 7.58 -16.28
C HIS A 29 -8.94 7.46 -16.46
N SER A 30 -9.40 6.46 -17.23
CA SER A 30 -10.82 6.19 -17.38
C SER A 30 -11.42 5.62 -16.08
N THR A 31 -12.71 5.86 -15.87
CA THR A 31 -13.44 5.31 -14.72
C THR A 31 -13.41 3.78 -14.71
N ALA A 32 -13.47 3.16 -15.88
CA ALA A 32 -13.35 1.71 -16.05
C ALA A 32 -11.97 1.19 -15.58
N ALA A 33 -10.88 1.82 -16.03
CA ALA A 33 -9.52 1.43 -15.62
C ALA A 33 -9.30 1.64 -14.11
N LYS A 34 -9.84 2.72 -13.53
CA LYS A 34 -9.72 2.96 -12.09
C LYS A 34 -10.51 1.95 -11.25
N LYS A 35 -11.69 1.51 -11.73
CA LYS A 35 -12.48 0.45 -11.09
C LYS A 35 -11.75 -0.90 -11.08
N GLN A 36 -11.03 -1.23 -12.16
CA GLN A 36 -10.24 -2.45 -12.23
C GLN A 36 -9.03 -2.40 -11.29
N SER A 37 -8.24 -1.33 -11.35
CA SER A 37 -7.05 -1.16 -10.50
C SER A 37 -7.38 -1.08 -9.00
N LYS A 38 -8.54 -0.53 -8.62
CA LYS A 38 -8.99 -0.48 -7.22
C LYS A 38 -9.02 -1.87 -6.55
N LYS A 39 -9.35 -2.93 -7.30
CA LYS A 39 -9.43 -4.29 -6.77
C LYS A 39 -8.04 -4.84 -6.38
N HIS A 40 -7.01 -4.47 -7.15
CA HIS A 40 -5.64 -4.93 -6.92
C HIS A 40 -5.04 -4.38 -5.60
N TRP A 41 -5.45 -3.18 -5.19
CA TRP A 41 -4.90 -2.47 -4.01
C TRP A 41 -5.81 -2.52 -2.77
N LYS A 42 -6.86 -3.36 -2.77
CA LYS A 42 -7.87 -3.43 -1.70
C LYS A 42 -7.26 -4.02 -0.42
N ARG A 43 -7.36 -3.30 0.71
CA ARG A 43 -6.81 -3.72 2.02
C ARG A 43 -7.86 -4.16 3.03
N ASN A 44 -9.02 -3.52 3.02
CA ASN A 44 -10.13 -3.82 3.92
C ASN A 44 -11.17 -4.69 3.23
N SER A 45 -12.06 -5.29 4.03
CA SER A 45 -13.18 -6.10 3.55
C SER A 45 -13.94 -5.39 2.43
N ASP A 46 -14.28 -6.14 1.38
CA ASP A 46 -15.11 -5.61 0.31
C ASP A 46 -16.55 -5.50 0.79
N LYS A 47 -17.16 -4.32 0.60
CA LYS A 47 -18.56 -4.06 0.97
C LYS A 47 -19.53 -4.85 0.09
N ASN A 48 -19.06 -5.26 -1.09
CA ASN A 48 -19.86 -5.99 -2.08
C ASN A 48 -19.64 -7.51 -2.01
N CYS A 49 -18.74 -7.99 -1.14
CA CYS A 49 -18.52 -9.42 -0.96
C CYS A 49 -19.50 -9.94 0.08
N SER A 50 -20.42 -10.81 -0.35
CA SER A 50 -21.35 -11.53 0.52
C SER A 50 -20.78 -12.84 1.07
N ASN A 51 -19.60 -13.24 0.59
CA ASN A 51 -19.00 -14.50 0.98
C ASN A 51 -18.19 -14.31 2.27
N THR A 52 -18.61 -15.01 3.32
CA THR A 52 -17.83 -15.16 4.55
C THR A 52 -16.66 -16.12 4.27
N GLU A 53 -15.46 -15.77 4.73
CA GLU A 53 -14.33 -16.70 4.66
C GLU A 53 -14.60 -17.94 5.52
N LYS A 54 -13.97 -19.08 5.18
CA LYS A 54 -14.13 -20.32 5.94
C LYS A 54 -13.33 -20.21 7.24
N LEU A 55 -14.03 -20.17 8.38
CA LEU A 55 -13.43 -20.04 9.71
C LEU A 55 -13.45 -21.36 10.51
N GLU A 56 -13.73 -22.49 9.87
CA GLU A 56 -13.74 -23.79 10.53
C GLU A 56 -12.36 -24.10 11.13
N ASN A 57 -12.31 -24.38 12.43
CA ASN A 57 -11.10 -24.64 13.21
C ASN A 57 -10.05 -23.50 13.20
N ASN A 58 -10.46 -22.25 12.95
CA ASN A 58 -9.59 -21.09 13.13
C ASN A 58 -9.78 -20.49 14.54
N PHE A 59 -8.70 -20.43 15.32
CA PHE A 59 -8.66 -19.85 16.67
C PHE A 59 -7.65 -18.69 16.78
N ASP A 60 -7.37 -18.02 15.65
CA ASP A 60 -6.47 -16.88 15.61
C ASP A 60 -7.00 -15.69 16.42
N ASP A 61 -6.10 -14.83 16.91
CA ASP A 61 -6.50 -13.62 17.62
C ASP A 61 -7.12 -12.59 16.65
N ILE A 62 -8.45 -12.47 16.68
CA ILE A 62 -9.22 -11.53 15.84
C ILE A 62 -9.53 -10.20 16.52
N LYS A 63 -9.06 -9.96 17.75
CA LYS A 63 -9.39 -8.73 18.47
C LYS A 63 -8.85 -7.51 17.73
N HIS A 64 -9.74 -6.57 17.40
CA HIS A 64 -9.36 -5.27 16.81
C HIS A 64 -8.49 -4.40 17.72
N THR A 65 -8.35 -4.77 19.00
CA THR A 65 -7.65 -4.02 20.04
C THR A 65 -6.26 -4.59 20.36
N THR A 66 -5.85 -5.70 19.74
CA THR A 66 -4.51 -6.24 19.93
C THR A 66 -3.49 -5.28 19.31
N LEU A 67 -2.61 -4.72 20.14
CA LEU A 67 -1.53 -3.82 19.72
C LEU A 67 -0.18 -4.50 19.85
N SER A 68 0.67 -4.38 18.82
CA SER A 68 2.09 -4.71 18.92
C SER A 68 2.86 -3.61 19.66
N GLU A 69 4.10 -3.86 20.08
CA GLU A 69 4.94 -2.90 20.81
C GLU A 69 4.92 -1.49 20.18
N ARG A 70 5.14 -1.40 18.86
CA ARG A 70 5.10 -0.12 18.13
C ARG A 70 3.74 0.56 18.21
N GLY A 71 2.65 -0.21 18.12
CA GLY A 71 1.29 0.32 18.23
C GLY A 71 0.98 0.80 19.65
N ALA A 72 1.37 0.02 20.66
CA ALA A 72 1.17 0.33 22.07
C ALA A 72 1.92 1.60 22.48
N LEU A 73 3.20 1.76 22.08
CA LEU A 73 3.98 2.96 22.38
C LEU A 73 3.35 4.22 21.77
N ARG A 74 2.90 4.15 20.51
CA ARG A 74 2.23 5.28 19.84
C ARG A 74 0.93 5.66 20.55
N GLU A 75 0.16 4.67 20.96
CA GLU A 75 -1.12 4.89 21.62
C GLU A 75 -0.94 5.44 23.05
N ALA A 76 0.04 4.93 23.80
CA ALA A 76 0.37 5.43 25.13
C ALA A 76 0.82 6.89 25.12
N VAL A 77 1.66 7.28 24.15
CA VAL A 77 2.08 8.70 23.99
C VAL A 77 0.89 9.59 23.65
N ARG A 78 -0.02 9.13 22.78
CA ARG A 78 -1.23 9.88 22.42
C ARG A 78 -2.12 10.14 23.63
N SER A 79 -2.28 9.18 24.54
CA SER A 79 -3.10 9.35 25.75
C SER A 79 -2.52 10.35 26.74
N PHE A 80 -1.22 10.65 26.66
CA PHE A 80 -0.55 11.60 27.55
C PHE A 80 -0.58 13.05 27.03
N MET A 81 -0.94 13.25 25.75
CA MET A 81 -1.10 14.57 25.11
C MET A 81 -2.56 15.03 25.13
#